data_AF-A0A356ICE8-F1
#
_entry.id   AF-A0A356ICE8-F1
#
_cell.length_a   1.000
_cell.length_b   1.000
_cell.length_c   1.000
_cell.angle_alpha   90.00
_cell.angle_beta   90.00
_cell.angle_gamma   90.00
#
_symmetry.space_group_name_H-M   'P 1'
#
loop_
_entity.id
_entity.type
_entity.pdbx_description
1 polymer ?
#
loop_
_entity_poly.entity_id
_entity_poly.type
_entity_poly.pdbx_seq_one_letter_code
_entity_poly.pdbx_strand_id
1 'polypeptide(L)'
;MEFEDVDVIVLEGIYLLKRGFQAYYDRCIWIECGFETALERAISRGQEGLPPEETIRDYQTIYVPAQEIHFQRDNPKGVANLIVNNDERLGPVIWHE
;
A
#
# COMPACT_ATOMS: atom_id res chain seq x y z
N MET A 1 22.25 10.54 10.86
CA MET A 1 21.07 11.17 11.48
C MET A 1 20.74 10.30 12.67
N GLU A 2 20.94 10.82 13.88
CA GLU A 2 20.49 10.17 15.10
C GLU A 2 19.17 10.84 15.49
N PHE A 3 18.17 10.02 15.83
CA PHE A 3 16.88 10.50 16.33
C PHE A 3 16.87 10.24 17.84
N GLU A 4 16.72 11.29 18.63
CA GLU A 4 16.58 11.24 20.09
C GLU A 4 15.09 11.41 20.45
N ASP A 5 14.67 10.85 21.59
CA ASP A 5 13.30 10.98 22.13
C ASP A 5 12.16 10.60 21.16
N VAL A 6 12.30 9.45 20.48
CA VAL A 6 11.28 8.97 19.53
C VAL A 6 10.15 8.23 20.26
N ASP A 7 8.95 8.83 20.28
CA ASP A 7 7.74 8.22 20.85
C ASP A 7 7.01 7.28 19.87
N VAL A 8 7.01 7.62 18.57
CA VAL A 8 6.24 6.91 17.54
C VAL A 8 7.07 6.75 16.28
N ILE A 9 7.06 5.53 15.73
CA ILE A 9 7.62 5.22 14.42
C ILE A 9 6.46 4.87 13.47
N VAL A 10 6.38 5.59 12.35
CA VAL A 10 5.44 5.27 11.28
C VAL A 10 6.23 4.64 10.13
N LEU A 11 5.79 3.46 9.70
CA LEU A 11 6.30 2.77 8.52
C LEU A 11 5.22 2.78 7.44
N GLU A 12 5.60 3.11 6.22
CA GLU A 12 4.70 3.10 5.06
C GLU A 12 5.28 2.18 3.98
N GLY A 13 4.42 1.41 3.32
CA GLY A 13 4.82 0.48 2.27
C GLY A 13 3.89 -0.73 2.12
N ILE A 14 3.85 -1.26 0.90
CA ILE A 14 2.87 -2.27 0.48
C ILE A 14 3.06 -3.67 1.11
N TYR A 15 4.27 -3.97 1.62
CA TYR A 15 4.63 -5.30 2.15
C TYR A 15 4.92 -5.34 3.65
N LEU A 16 4.57 -4.28 4.39
CA LEU A 16 4.86 -4.19 5.83
C LEU A 16 4.07 -5.22 6.63
N LEU A 17 2.80 -5.45 6.28
CA LEU A 17 1.91 -6.37 6.99
C LEU A 17 2.08 -7.86 6.62
N LYS A 18 3.29 -8.29 6.23
CA LYS A 18 3.64 -9.72 6.10
C LYS A 18 3.41 -10.44 7.43
N ARG A 19 2.96 -11.70 7.39
CA ARG A 19 2.60 -12.46 8.60
C ARG A 19 3.70 -12.47 9.67
N GLY A 20 4.97 -12.54 9.25
CA GLY A 20 6.12 -12.53 10.17
C GLY A 20 6.36 -11.20 10.89
N PHE A 21 5.80 -10.09 10.39
CA PHE A 21 6.00 -8.76 10.97
C PHE A 21 4.81 -8.26 11.79
N GLN A 22 3.62 -8.85 11.62
CA GLN A 22 2.38 -8.39 12.23
C GLN A 22 2.45 -8.25 13.75
N ALA A 23 3.19 -9.12 14.43
CA ALA A 23 3.33 -9.10 15.89
C ALA A 23 4.21 -7.96 16.43
N TYR A 24 4.94 -7.24 15.58
CA TYR A 24 5.80 -6.12 15.97
C TYR A 24 5.12 -4.76 15.82
N TYR A 25 3.88 -4.72 15.32
CA TYR A 25 3.14 -3.47 15.15
C TYR A 25 2.11 -3.32 16.27
N ASP A 26 2.17 -2.18 16.98
CA ASP A 26 1.11 -1.81 17.93
C ASP A 26 -0.20 -1.49 17.20
N ARG A 27 -0.10 -0.89 16.00
CA ARG A 27 -1.23 -0.50 15.15
C ARG A 27 -0.91 -0.71 13.67
N CYS A 28 -1.91 -1.17 12.93
CA CYS A 28 -1.88 -1.41 11.50
C CYS A 28 -3.00 -0.64 10.82
N ILE A 29 -2.68 0.19 9.83
CA ILE A 29 -3.66 0.92 9.01
C ILE A 29 -3.56 0.42 7.57
N TRP A 30 -4.69 0.04 6.99
CA TRP A 30 -4.78 -0.35 5.60
C TRP A 30 -5.35 0.79 4.76
N ILE A 31 -4.60 1.24 3.77
CA ILE A 31 -5.07 2.21 2.79
C ILE A 31 -5.67 1.46 1.61
N GLU A 32 -6.99 1.51 1.48
CA GLU A 32 -7.69 0.82 0.41
C GLU A 32 -7.52 1.60 -0.91
N CYS A 33 -6.97 0.93 -1.93
CA CYS A 33 -6.84 1.46 -3.28
C CYS A 33 -6.85 0.31 -4.29
N GLY A 34 -7.70 0.41 -5.32
CA GLY A 34 -7.72 -0.54 -6.42
C GLY A 34 -6.48 -0.44 -7.30
N PHE A 35 -6.10 -1.56 -7.94
CA PHE A 35 -4.94 -1.60 -8.83
C PHE A 35 -5.08 -0.66 -10.04
N GLU A 36 -6.29 -0.47 -10.56
CA GLU A 36 -6.57 0.47 -11.66
C GLU A 36 -6.22 1.90 -11.25
N THR A 37 -6.76 2.35 -10.11
CA THR A 37 -6.47 3.67 -9.54
C THR A 37 -4.99 3.84 -9.21
N ALA A 38 -4.35 2.79 -8.67
CA ALA A 38 -2.92 2.82 -8.36
C ALA A 38 -2.06 2.97 -9.63
N LEU A 39 -2.38 2.25 -10.70
CA LEU A 39 -1.67 2.33 -11.99
C LEU A 39 -1.84 3.71 -12.63
N GLU A 40 -3.05 4.26 -12.66
CA GLU A 40 -3.30 5.60 -13.18
C GLU A 40 -2.50 6.66 -12.44
N ARG A 41 -2.47 6.58 -11.09
CA ARG A 41 -1.67 7.47 -10.26
C ARG A 41 -0.18 7.30 -10.51
N ALA A 42 0.30 6.08 -10.71
CA ALA A 42 1.71 5.81 -11.00
C ALA A 42 2.16 6.41 -12.34
N ILE A 43 1.37 6.21 -13.40
CA ILE A 43 1.61 6.82 -14.72
C ILE A 43 1.60 8.34 -14.62
N SER A 44 0.61 8.91 -13.92
CA SER A 44 0.48 10.36 -13.77
C SER A 44 1.65 10.98 -13.00
N ARG A 45 2.18 10.28 -11.99
CA ARG A 45 3.32 10.75 -11.18
C ARG A 45 4.65 10.58 -11.91
N GLY A 46 4.80 9.52 -12.71
CA GLY A 46 6.05 9.20 -13.40
C GLY A 46 7.22 8.93 -12.44
N GLN A 47 6.94 8.50 -11.21
CA GLN A 47 7.93 8.46 -10.11
C GLN A 47 9.14 7.55 -10.39
N GLU A 48 8.94 6.49 -11.18
CA GLU A 48 9.99 5.54 -11.54
C GLU A 48 10.87 6.03 -12.71
N GLY A 49 10.54 7.19 -13.31
CA GLY A 49 11.22 7.70 -14.49
C GLY A 49 11.03 6.85 -15.76
N LEU A 50 10.10 5.90 -15.74
CA LEU A 50 9.78 5.00 -16.84
C LEU A 50 8.74 5.63 -17.79
N PRO A 51 8.80 5.30 -19.09
CA PRO A 51 7.69 5.58 -20.00
C PRO A 51 6.37 4.93 -19.52
N PRO A 52 5.20 5.49 -19.87
CA PRO A 52 3.90 4.93 -19.46
C PRO A 52 3.72 3.46 -19.84
N GLU A 53 4.15 3.05 -21.04
CA GLU A 53 4.04 1.67 -21.52
C GLU A 53 4.87 0.68 -20.70
N GLU A 54 6.05 1.11 -20.24
CA GLU A 54 6.90 0.29 -19.37
C GLU A 54 6.32 0.21 -17.96
N THR A 55 5.79 1.31 -17.45
CA THR A 55 5.08 1.35 -16.15
C THR A 55 3.89 0.38 -16.16
N ILE A 56 3.08 0.38 -17.23
CA ILE A 56 1.95 -0.54 -17.40
C ILE A 56 2.42 -1.99 -17.40
N ARG A 57 3.45 -2.30 -18.21
CA ARG A 57 4.02 -3.66 -18.29
C ARG A 57 4.49 -4.13 -16.92
N ASP A 58 5.23 -3.31 -16.19
CA ASP A 58 5.79 -3.69 -14.89
C ASP A 58 4.68 -3.84 -13.85
N TYR A 59 3.63 -3.02 -13.88
CA TYR A 59 2.45 -3.21 -13.04
C TYR A 59 1.75 -4.55 -13.29
N GLN A 60 1.55 -4.90 -14.56
CA GLN A 60 0.85 -6.13 -14.95
C GLN A 60 1.67 -7.39 -14.68
N THR A 61 3.00 -7.31 -14.81
CA THR A 61 3.87 -8.50 -14.79
C THR A 61 4.67 -8.68 -13.50
N ILE A 62 4.83 -7.61 -12.71
CA ILE A 62 5.66 -7.62 -11.50
C ILE A 62 4.82 -7.16 -10.30
N TYR A 63 4.35 -5.91 -10.29
CA TYR A 63 3.80 -5.31 -9.07
C TYR A 63 2.47 -5.92 -8.65
N VAL A 64 1.50 -6.03 -9.56
CA VAL A 64 0.17 -6.60 -9.23
C VAL A 64 0.29 -8.07 -8.85
N PRO A 65 0.96 -8.94 -9.62
CA PRO A 65 1.12 -10.35 -9.24
C PRO A 65 1.81 -10.54 -7.88
N ALA A 66 2.85 -9.76 -7.59
CA ALA A 66 3.55 -9.84 -6.30
C ALA A 66 2.66 -9.37 -5.14
N GLN A 67 1.82 -8.35 -5.34
CA GLN A 67 0.83 -7.92 -4.35
C GLN A 67 -0.27 -8.96 -4.14
N GLU A 68 -0.78 -9.59 -5.19
CA GLU A 68 -1.78 -10.65 -5.08
C GLU A 68 -1.27 -11.83 -4.25
N ILE A 69 -0.02 -12.26 -4.50
CA ILE A 69 0.64 -13.30 -3.69
C ILE A 69 0.69 -12.88 -2.21
N HIS A 70 1.08 -11.63 -1.94
CA HIS A 70 1.12 -11.09 -0.58
C HIS A 70 -0.28 -11.08 0.05
N PHE A 71 -1.31 -10.64 -0.67
CA PHE A 71 -2.67 -10.55 -0.15
C PHE A 71 -3.22 -11.94 0.21
N GLN A 72 -3.03 -12.92 -0.67
CA GLN A 72 -3.47 -14.29 -0.46
C GLN A 72 -2.73 -14.96 0.72
N ARG A 73 -1.42 -14.77 0.81
CA ARG A 73 -0.59 -15.44 1.83
C ARG A 73 -0.70 -14.79 3.20
N ASP A 74 -0.71 -13.47 3.25
CA ASP A 74 -0.50 -12.69 4.47
C ASP A 74 -1.79 -12.04 5.01
N ASN A 75 -2.86 -11.93 4.19
CA ASN A 75 -4.13 -11.28 4.52
C ASN A 75 -3.97 -9.91 5.24
N PRO A 76 -3.20 -8.96 4.65
CA PRO A 76 -2.82 -7.72 5.34
C PRO A 76 -4.03 -6.84 5.70
N LYS A 77 -5.05 -6.80 4.85
CA LYS A 77 -6.31 -6.09 5.13
C LYS A 77 -7.05 -6.67 6.33
N GLY A 78 -7.03 -7.99 6.51
CA GLY A 78 -7.73 -8.67 7.60
C GLY A 78 -7.12 -8.47 8.98
N VAL A 79 -5.88 -7.98 9.06
CA VAL A 79 -5.19 -7.68 10.32
C VAL A 79 -5.12 -6.18 10.63
N ALA A 80 -5.68 -5.33 9.76
CA ALA A 80 -5.69 -3.89 9.96
C ALA A 80 -6.65 -3.51 11.10
N ASN A 81 -6.23 -2.56 11.95
CA ASN A 81 -7.09 -1.97 12.97
C ASN A 81 -8.02 -0.90 12.39
N LEU A 82 -7.60 -0.28 11.28
CA LEU A 82 -8.36 0.73 10.55
C LEU A 82 -8.18 0.51 9.05
N ILE A 83 -9.26 0.64 8.30
CA ILE A 83 -9.24 0.66 6.83
C ILE A 83 -9.70 2.06 6.40
N VAL A 84 -8.87 2.74 5.61
CA VAL A 84 -9.17 4.06 5.06
C VAL A 84 -9.40 3.92 3.56
N ASN A 85 -10.58 4.33 3.07
CA ASN A 85 -10.83 4.34 1.63
C ASN A 85 -10.09 5.49 0.96
N ASN A 86 -9.16 5.18 0.07
CA ASN A 86 -8.40 6.16 -0.73
C ASN A 86 -8.65 5.99 -2.24
N ASP A 87 -9.80 5.42 -2.60
CA ASP A 87 -10.20 5.18 -3.98
C ASP A 87 -11.68 5.51 -4.19
N GLU A 88 -11.91 6.54 -5.01
CA GLU A 88 -13.25 7.00 -5.38
C GLU A 88 -14.07 5.93 -6.12
N ARG A 89 -13.39 5.01 -6.84
CA ARG A 89 -14.06 3.89 -7.52
C ARG A 89 -14.71 2.91 -6.55
N LEU A 90 -14.22 2.85 -5.32
CA LEU A 90 -14.70 1.94 -4.28
C LEU A 90 -15.78 2.59 -3.38
N GLY A 91 -16.08 3.87 -3.60
CA GLY A 91 -17.01 4.67 -2.82
C GLY A 91 -16.43 6.04 -2.45
N PRO A 92 -17.18 6.89 -1.72
CA PRO A 92 -16.64 8.17 -1.26
C PRO A 92 -15.36 7.95 -0.45
N VAL A 93 -14.36 8.80 -0.70
CA VAL A 93 -13.14 8.86 0.13
C VAL A 93 -13.54 9.44 1.48
N ILE A 94 -13.28 8.69 2.55
CA ILE A 94 -13.60 9.09 3.93
C ILE A 94 -12.31 9.14 4.71
N TRP A 95 -11.99 10.32 5.22
CA TRP A 95 -10.93 10.52 6.20
C TRP A 95 -11.56 10.48 7.58
N HIS A 96 -11.05 9.60 8.45
CA HIS A 96 -11.48 9.57 9.84
C HIS A 96 -10.74 10.69 10.60
N GLU A 97 -11.50 11.51 11.34
CA GLU A 97 -10.98 12.53 12.26
C GLU A 97 -10.44 11.93 13.56
#